data_AF-A2DXU9-F1
#
_entry.id   AF-A2DXU9-F1
#
_cell.length_a   1.000
_cell.length_b   1.000
_cell.length_c   1.000
_cell.angle_alpha   90.00
_cell.angle_beta   90.00
_cell.angle_gamma   90.00
#
_symmetry.space_group_name_H-M   'P 1'
#
loop_
_entity.id
_entity.type
_entity.pdbx_description
1 polymer ?
#
loop_
_entity_poly.entity_id
_entity_poly.type
_entity_poly.pdbx_seq_one_letter_code
_entity_poly.pdbx_strand_id
1 'polypeptide(L)'
;MRLNGYYIKAGCCGESGSDGCCCYDIEYCCRCCLYSWSFQISNDNVTWKTVHSVEKDMEMVYCKDKTYKFSESYNTRYISLIQDEACPGDPPCIAINKIELIGTIDGEVSYEAHNFESEDDDVSIIGHISKNRM
;
A
#
# COMPACT_ATOMS: atom_id res chain seq x y z
N MET A 1 8.85 -12.95 -8.85
CA MET A 1 9.48 -11.62 -9.04
C MET A 1 10.85 -11.65 -8.38
N ARG A 2 11.87 -11.05 -8.99
CA ARG A 2 13.18 -10.80 -8.38
C ARG A 2 13.21 -9.37 -7.83
N LEU A 3 13.02 -9.24 -6.52
CA LEU A 3 12.86 -7.99 -5.78
C LEU A 3 14.20 -7.46 -5.27
N ASN A 4 14.47 -6.18 -5.48
CA ASN A 4 15.75 -5.53 -5.16
C ASN A 4 15.59 -4.35 -4.19
N GLY A 5 14.36 -3.94 -3.92
CA GLY A 5 14.07 -2.83 -3.03
C GLY A 5 12.61 -2.42 -3.12
N TYR A 6 12.27 -1.35 -2.43
CA TYR A 6 10.95 -0.76 -2.49
C TYR A 6 11.02 0.74 -2.23
N TYR A 7 10.07 1.45 -2.81
CA TYR A 7 9.75 2.83 -2.45
C TYR A 7 8.50 2.83 -1.58
N ILE A 8 8.47 3.66 -0.55
CA ILE A 8 7.29 3.86 0.28
C ILE A 8 7.10 5.32 0.60
N LYS A 9 5.83 5.73 0.59
CA LYS A 9 5.38 7.07 0.94
C LYS A 9 4.29 6.99 2.00
N ALA A 10 4.51 7.67 3.12
CA ALA A 10 3.58 7.69 4.24
C ALA A 10 2.35 8.58 3.97
N GLY A 11 1.17 8.07 4.36
CA GLY A 11 -0.01 8.83 4.77
C GLY A 11 -0.58 9.93 3.88
N CYS A 12 -1.21 10.90 4.55
CA CYS A 12 -1.91 12.03 3.96
C CYS A 12 -0.95 13.10 3.41
N CYS A 13 -1.30 13.61 2.23
CA CYS A 13 -0.64 14.72 1.55
C CYS A 13 -1.61 15.90 1.51
N GLY A 14 -1.67 16.70 2.58
CA GLY A 14 -2.45 17.95 2.61
C GLY A 14 -1.63 19.15 2.12
N GLU A 15 -2.29 20.18 1.59
CA GLU A 15 -1.63 21.42 1.12
C GLU A 15 -0.86 22.13 2.23
N SER A 16 -1.27 21.93 3.49
CA SER A 16 -0.66 22.55 4.67
C SER A 16 0.43 21.69 5.31
N GLY A 17 0.67 20.45 4.84
CA GLY A 17 1.60 19.51 5.49
C GLY A 17 1.23 19.11 6.93
N SER A 18 0.04 19.49 7.39
CA SER A 18 -0.45 19.33 8.78
C SER A 18 -1.81 18.64 8.87
N ASP A 19 -2.43 18.33 7.73
CA ASP A 19 -3.70 17.60 7.69
C ASP A 19 -3.39 16.12 7.97
N GLY A 20 -3.45 15.75 9.25
CA GLY A 20 -3.31 14.37 9.69
C GLY A 20 -4.39 13.47 9.11
N CYS A 21 -4.28 12.16 9.29
CA CYS A 21 -5.41 11.28 9.00
C CYS A 21 -6.43 11.45 10.13
N CYS A 22 -7.58 12.00 9.80
CA CYS A 22 -8.68 12.15 10.74
C CYS A 22 -9.61 10.94 10.64
N CYS A 23 -9.90 10.31 11.79
CA CYS A 23 -11.04 9.40 11.88
C CYS A 23 -12.28 10.25 12.14
N TYR A 24 -13.28 10.22 11.25
CA TYR A 24 -14.47 11.06 11.36
C TYR A 24 -15.28 10.86 12.66
N ASP A 25 -15.12 9.72 13.33
CA ASP A 25 -15.84 9.37 14.55
C ASP A 25 -15.16 9.86 15.84
N ILE A 26 -13.93 10.39 15.75
CA ILE A 26 -13.18 10.93 16.88
C ILE A 26 -12.64 12.31 16.51
N GLU A 27 -12.73 13.31 17.40
CA GLU A 27 -12.14 14.65 17.20
C GLU A 27 -10.59 14.64 17.28
N TYR A 28 -9.95 13.59 16.75
CA TYR A 28 -8.52 13.38 16.77
C TYR A 28 -8.02 12.97 15.39
N CYS A 29 -7.05 13.72 14.88
CA CYS A 29 -6.31 13.38 13.67
C CYS A 29 -4.93 12.85 14.07
N CYS A 30 -4.62 11.62 13.66
CA CYS A 30 -3.30 11.06 13.86
C CYS A 30 -2.32 11.60 12.81
N ARG A 31 -1.03 11.60 13.15
CA ARG A 31 0.05 11.94 12.21
C ARG A 31 0.20 10.89 11.11
N CYS A 32 -0.36 9.70 11.33
CA CYS A 32 -0.31 8.59 10.37
C CYS A 32 1.13 8.22 9.99
N CYS A 33 2.01 8.26 10.98
CA CYS A 33 3.43 8.07 10.73
C CYS A 33 3.75 6.58 10.56
N LEU A 34 4.63 6.28 9.61
CA LEU A 34 5.22 4.96 9.50
C LEU A 34 6.44 4.93 10.42
N TYR A 35 6.24 4.55 11.69
CA TYR A 35 7.25 4.72 12.73
C TYR A 35 8.29 3.58 12.75
N SER A 36 7.83 2.39 13.13
CA SER A 36 8.63 1.16 13.06
C SER A 36 7.88 0.16 12.19
N TRP A 37 8.55 -0.42 11.20
CA TRP A 37 7.93 -1.38 10.30
C TRP A 37 8.92 -2.39 9.75
N SER A 38 8.36 -3.54 9.38
CA SER A 38 9.07 -4.66 8.78
C SER A 38 8.51 -4.95 7.39
N PHE A 39 9.41 -5.08 6.43
CA PHE A 39 9.14 -5.55 5.09
C PHE A 39 9.53 -7.03 5.00
N GLN A 40 8.53 -7.87 4.76
CA GLN A 40 8.66 -9.31 4.70
C GLN A 40 8.36 -9.84 3.31
N ILE A 41 8.97 -10.98 3.01
CA ILE A 41 8.73 -11.72 1.77
C ILE A 41 8.38 -13.18 2.09
N SER A 42 7.63 -13.79 1.17
CA SER A 42 7.31 -15.22 1.22
C SER A 42 7.20 -15.81 -0.20
N ASN A 43 7.39 -17.12 -0.30
CA ASN A 43 7.13 -17.89 -1.52
C ASN A 43 5.90 -18.79 -1.41
N ASP A 44 5.37 -18.99 -0.21
CA ASP A 44 4.26 -19.91 0.09
C ASP A 44 3.10 -19.26 0.85
N ASN A 45 3.21 -17.97 1.19
CA ASN A 45 2.25 -17.21 2.01
C ASN A 45 2.04 -17.77 3.43
N VAL A 46 2.97 -18.59 3.92
CA VAL A 46 2.93 -19.28 5.22
C VAL A 46 4.20 -19.00 6.00
N THR A 47 5.36 -19.21 5.37
CA THR A 47 6.67 -18.92 5.93
C THR A 47 7.13 -17.53 5.48
N TRP A 48 7.38 -16.67 6.45
CA TRP A 48 7.72 -15.26 6.21
C TRP A 48 9.14 -14.97 6.66
N LYS A 49 9.89 -14.24 5.81
CA LYS A 49 11.23 -13.75 6.12
C LYS A 49 11.23 -12.22 6.09
N THR A 50 11.62 -11.59 7.18
CA THR A 50 11.93 -10.15 7.20
C THR A 50 13.22 -9.89 6.42
N VAL A 51 13.15 -9.02 5.42
CA VAL A 51 14.30 -8.62 4.58
C VAL A 51 14.72 -7.18 4.78
N HIS A 52 13.87 -6.38 5.43
CA HIS A 52 14.20 -5.03 5.83
C HIS A 52 13.31 -4.62 7.02
N SER A 53 13.89 -3.89 7.96
CA SER A 53 13.16 -3.28 9.07
C SER A 53 13.64 -1.86 9.28
N VAL A 54 12.74 -0.99 9.69
CA VAL A 54 13.04 0.35 10.16
C VAL A 54 12.53 0.49 11.57
N GLU A 55 13.35 1.06 12.43
CA GLU A 55 13.01 1.31 13.82
C GLU A 55 12.90 2.81 14.07
N LYS A 56 11.73 3.22 14.57
CA LYS A 56 11.50 4.53 15.18
C LYS A 56 11.82 5.73 14.30
N ASP A 57 11.48 5.66 13.02
CA ASP A 57 11.68 6.73 12.06
C ASP A 57 10.62 7.83 12.23
N MET A 58 10.97 8.85 13.01
CA MET A 58 10.12 10.02 13.24
C MET A 58 9.96 10.93 12.03
N GLU A 59 10.75 10.74 10.96
CA GLU A 59 10.66 11.56 9.76
C GLU A 59 9.60 11.05 8.79
N MET A 60 9.17 9.80 8.91
CA MET A 60 8.17 9.18 8.04
C MET A 60 6.73 9.58 8.43
N VAL A 61 6.50 10.89 8.48
CA VAL A 61 5.21 11.56 8.73
C VAL A 61 4.76 12.29 7.47
N TYR A 62 3.48 12.63 7.33
CA TYR A 62 2.97 13.62 6.35
C TYR A 62 3.59 13.55 4.94
N CYS A 63 3.15 12.61 4.11
CA CYS A 63 3.55 12.52 2.70
C CYS A 63 5.05 12.25 2.46
N LYS A 64 5.84 12.04 3.52
CA LYS A 64 7.27 11.74 3.41
C LYS A 64 7.47 10.39 2.75
N ASP A 65 8.51 10.33 1.94
CA ASP A 65 8.87 9.15 1.19
C ASP A 65 10.33 8.79 1.35
N LYS A 66 10.60 7.49 1.25
CA LYS A 66 11.93 6.91 1.27
C LYS A 66 11.99 5.75 0.29
N THR A 67 13.14 5.58 -0.34
CA THR A 67 13.47 4.42 -1.18
C THR A 67 14.51 3.57 -0.48
N TYR A 68 14.23 2.29 -0.34
CA TYR A 68 15.12 1.31 0.26
C TYR A 68 15.62 0.35 -0.80
N LYS A 69 16.94 0.15 -0.84
CA LYS A 69 17.59 -0.86 -1.68
C LYS A 69 18.11 -1.97 -0.79
N PHE A 70 17.84 -3.21 -1.18
CA PHE A 70 18.34 -4.38 -0.47
C PHE A 70 19.79 -4.64 -0.85
N SER A 71 20.54 -5.28 0.07
CA SER A 71 21.93 -5.70 -0.17
C SER A 71 22.04 -6.81 -1.23
N GLU A 72 20.97 -7.59 -1.40
CA GLU A 72 20.84 -8.66 -2.37
C GLU A 72 19.45 -8.66 -3.02
N SER A 73 19.28 -9.43 -4.10
CA SER A 73 17.98 -9.58 -4.76
C SER A 73 17.27 -10.84 -4.26
N TYR A 74 15.97 -10.75 -4.00
CA TYR A 74 15.15 -11.84 -3.49
C TYR A 74 14.16 -12.36 -4.51
N ASN A 75 14.12 -13.66 -4.76
CA ASN A 75 13.03 -14.27 -5.52
C ASN A 75 11.84 -14.53 -4.60
N THR A 76 10.73 -13.85 -4.87
CA THR A 76 9.53 -13.88 -4.03
C THR A 76 8.24 -13.81 -4.85
N ARG A 77 7.15 -14.33 -4.25
CA ARG A 77 5.78 -14.29 -4.75
C ARG A 77 4.88 -13.38 -3.92
N TYR A 78 5.11 -13.30 -2.61
CA TYR A 78 4.28 -12.56 -1.68
C TYR A 78 5.12 -11.57 -0.89
N ILE A 79 4.53 -10.42 -0.60
CA ILE A 79 5.11 -9.40 0.26
C ILE A 79 4.16 -9.10 1.41
N SER A 80 4.73 -8.67 2.53
CA SER A 80 3.97 -8.14 3.65
C SER A 80 4.72 -6.94 4.21
N LEU A 81 3.95 -5.90 4.55
CA LEU A 81 4.45 -4.71 5.22
C LEU A 81 3.70 -4.60 6.54
N ILE A 82 4.44 -4.69 7.65
CA ILE A 82 3.89 -4.77 8.99
C ILE A 82 4.35 -3.55 9.77
N GLN A 83 3.42 -2.86 10.41
CA GLN A 83 3.77 -1.86 11.42
C GLN A 83 4.08 -2.58 12.73
N ASP A 84 5.33 -2.46 13.18
CA ASP A 84 5.81 -3.12 14.40
C ASP A 84 5.53 -2.26 15.64
N GLU A 85 5.54 -0.92 15.50
CA GLU A 85 5.26 0.03 16.57
C GLU A 85 4.48 1.25 16.03
N ALA A 86 3.52 1.74 16.82
CA ALA A 86 2.76 2.94 16.52
C ALA A 86 3.59 4.21 16.74
N CYS A 87 3.20 5.31 16.09
CA CYS A 87 3.76 6.62 16.41
C CYS A 87 3.56 6.94 17.91
N PRO A 88 4.55 7.44 18.65
CA PRO A 88 4.38 7.73 20.07
C PRO A 88 3.26 8.74 20.33
N GLY A 89 2.16 8.31 20.96
CA GLY A 89 1.00 9.15 21.24
C GLY A 89 -0.14 9.06 20.21
N ASP A 90 0.03 8.30 19.13
CA ASP A 90 -1.02 8.00 18.15
C ASP A 90 -1.52 6.55 18.35
N PRO A 91 -2.78 6.24 17.98
CA PRO A 91 -3.25 4.86 17.95
C PRO A 91 -2.45 4.02 16.92
N PRO A 92 -2.44 2.68 17.06
CA PRO A 92 -1.83 1.80 16.07
C PRO A 92 -2.56 1.92 14.73
N CYS A 93 -2.01 2.72 13.82
CA CYS A 93 -2.54 2.98 12.51
C CYS A 93 -1.42 3.06 11.48
N ILE A 94 -1.62 2.39 10.34
CA ILE A 94 -0.74 2.45 9.19
C ILE A 94 -1.46 3.19 8.07
N ALA A 95 -0.81 4.20 7.50
CA ALA A 95 -1.31 4.88 6.32
C ALA A 95 -0.20 4.99 5.29
N ILE A 96 -0.48 4.50 4.09
CA ILE A 96 0.46 4.43 2.98
C ILE A 96 -0.19 5.15 1.81
N ASN A 97 0.47 6.20 1.33
CA ASN A 97 0.03 6.91 0.14
C ASN A 97 0.37 6.13 -1.13
N LYS A 98 1.59 5.58 -1.15
CA LYS A 98 2.15 4.89 -2.31
C LYS A 98 3.20 3.89 -1.86
N ILE A 99 3.20 2.74 -2.51
CA ILE A 99 4.25 1.73 -2.43
C ILE A 99 4.63 1.33 -3.85
N GLU A 100 5.93 1.20 -4.13
CA GLU A 100 6.41 0.63 -5.39
C GLU A 100 7.41 -0.48 -5.07
N LEU A 101 7.28 -1.60 -5.76
CA LEU A 101 8.20 -2.73 -5.65
C LEU A 101 9.23 -2.61 -6.78
N ILE A 102 10.50 -2.56 -6.40
CA ILE A 102 11.60 -2.32 -7.33
C ILE A 102 12.27 -3.66 -7.59
N GLY A 103 12.19 -4.14 -8.82
CA GLY A 103 12.72 -5.45 -9.19
C GLY A 103 12.49 -5.79 -10.66
N THR A 104 12.74 -7.05 -11.01
CA THR A 104 12.45 -7.61 -12.33
C THR A 104 11.46 -8.75 -12.22
N ILE A 105 10.57 -8.90 -13.19
CA ILE A 105 9.73 -10.09 -13.33
C ILE A 105 10.45 -11.03 -14.30
N ASP A 106 10.65 -12.27 -13.88
CA ASP A 106 11.22 -13.30 -14.75
C ASP A 106 10.05 -13.98 -15.51
N GLY A 107 10.06 -13.91 -16.84
CA GLY A 107 9.02 -14.49 -17.73
C GLY A 107 8.21 -13.45 -18.52
N GLU A 108 7.50 -13.88 -19.56
CA GLU A 108 6.46 -13.06 -20.21
C GLU A 108 5.34 -12.80 -19.20
N VAL A 109 5.02 -11.54 -18.96
CA VAL A 109 3.84 -11.14 -18.19
C VAL A 109 2.62 -11.53 -19.04
N SER A 110 2.06 -12.72 -18.84
CA SER A 110 0.70 -12.97 -19.31
C SER A 110 -0.21 -12.11 -18.45
N TYR A 111 -0.77 -11.06 -19.04
CA TYR A 111 -1.89 -10.34 -18.47
C TYR A 111 -3.11 -11.24 -18.54
N GLU A 112 -3.14 -12.30 -17.74
CA GLU A 112 -4.40 -12.94 -17.39
C GLU A 112 -5.11 -11.96 -16.48
N ALA A 113 -5.93 -11.11 -17.09
CA ALA A 113 -6.94 -10.35 -16.38
C ALA A 113 -7.79 -11.37 -15.61
N HIS A 114 -7.47 -11.58 -14.33
CA HIS A 114 -8.42 -12.18 -13.41
C HIS A 114 -9.58 -11.21 -13.33
N ASN A 115 -10.63 -11.49 -14.12
CA ASN A 115 -11.95 -10.96 -13.84
C ASN A 115 -12.24 -11.33 -12.39
N PHE A 116 -12.14 -10.35 -11.50
CA PHE A 116 -12.88 -10.42 -10.26
C PHE A 116 -14.35 -10.46 -10.70
N GLU A 117 -14.91 -11.66 -10.84
CA GLU A 117 -16.35 -11.82 -10.89
C GLU A 117 -16.86 -11.30 -9.55
N SER A 118 -17.29 -10.04 -9.56
CA SER A 118 -18.17 -9.53 -8.54
C SER A 118 -19.45 -10.35 -8.65
N GLU A 119 -19.60 -11.34 -7.76
CA GLU A 119 -20.89 -11.92 -7.41
C GLU A 119 -21.73 -10.82 -6.74
N ASP A 120 -22.22 -9.86 -7.52
CA ASP A 120 -23.20 -8.87 -7.06
C ASP A 120 -24.13 -8.52 -8.22
N ASP A 121 -25.21 -9.29 -8.29
CA ASP A 121 -26.59 -8.88 -8.53
C ASP A 121 -26.89 -7.81 -9.61
N ASP A 122 -27.53 -8.30 -10.68
CA ASP A 122 -28.50 -7.63 -11.55
C ASP A 122 -28.80 -6.15 -11.29
N VAL A 123 -28.16 -5.26 -12.06
CA VAL A 123 -28.69 -3.92 -12.33
C VAL A 123 -28.91 -3.76 -13.83
N SER A 124 -30.12 -4.10 -14.28
CA SER A 124 -30.58 -3.84 -15.65
C SER A 124 -30.79 -2.34 -15.88
N ILE A 125 -29.78 -1.66 -16.43
CA ILE A 125 -29.93 -0.31 -16.99
C ILE A 125 -30.27 -0.43 -18.48
N ILE A 126 -31.51 -0.80 -18.79
CA ILE A 126 -32.10 -0.62 -20.12
C ILE A 126 -33.14 0.49 -20.03
N GLY A 127 -32.78 1.67 -20.53
CA GLY A 127 -33.68 2.81 -20.73
C GLY A 127 -33.75 3.20 -22.21
N HIS A 128 -34.62 2.50 -22.96
CA HIS A 128 -35.32 2.93 -24.17
C HIS A 128 -34.71 4.07 -25.02
N ILE A 129 -34.11 3.72 -26.17
CA ILE A 129 -33.91 4.65 -27.30
C ILE A 129 -35.22 4.73 -28.10
N SER A 130 -35.92 5.85 -28.05
CA SER A 130 -36.89 6.23 -29.09
C SER A 130 -36.18 7.06 -30.16
N LYS A 131 -36.11 6.51 -31.37
CA LYS A 131 -35.73 7.26 -32.57
C LYS A 131 -36.73 8.39 -32.79
N ASN A 132 -36.24 9.60 -33.09
CA ASN A 132 -36.93 10.37 -34.13
C ASN A 132 -35.96 11.20 -34.98
N ARG A 133 -36.16 11.09 -36.29
CA ARG A 133 -35.51 11.87 -37.35
C ARG A 133 -36.18 13.24 -37.43
N MET A 134 -35.39 14.31 -37.44
CA MET A 134 -35.43 15.42 -38.40
C MET A 134 -34.25 16.35 -38.16
#